data_AF-A0A815P533-F1
#
_entry.id   AF-A0A815P533-F1
#
_cell.length_a   1.000
_cell.length_b   1.000
_cell.length_c   1.000
_cell.angle_alpha   90.00
_cell.angle_beta   90.00
_cell.angle_gamma   90.00
#
_symmetry.space_group_name_H-M   'P 1'
#
loop_
_entity.id
_entity.type
_entity.pdbx_description
1 polymer ?
#
loop_
_entity_poly.entity_id
_entity_poly.type
_entity_poly.pdbx_seq_one_letter_code
_entity_poly.pdbx_strand_id
1 'polypeptide(L)'
;MSQMANVLPLTYDQVSSHFPPKTTLSLIIKDLMVEQWNFVLSYEFYWKACAPTSCSYTVTAYKNNFAGILLIMVSMIGGLSAALRIITPLLINFFHGLFTRKPKRQQQQQGNYY
;
A
#
# COMPACT_ATOMS: atom_id res chain seq x y z
N MET A 1 -19.59 30.51 15.20
CA MET A 1 -19.53 31.29 13.94
C MET A 1 -18.54 30.60 13.03
N SER A 2 -19.04 29.90 12.01
CA SER A 2 -18.29 29.09 11.04
C SER A 2 -17.63 29.98 9.99
N GLN A 3 -16.30 29.92 9.88
CA GLN A 3 -15.57 30.52 8.75
C GLN A 3 -15.54 29.52 7.61
N MET A 4 -16.30 29.82 6.55
CA MET A 4 -16.26 29.11 5.28
C MET A 4 -15.04 29.63 4.52
N ALA A 5 -14.10 28.75 4.16
CA ALA A 5 -12.99 29.10 3.29
C ALA A 5 -13.55 29.47 1.91
N ASN A 6 -13.33 30.72 1.51
CA ASN A 6 -13.76 31.24 0.22
C ASN A 6 -12.86 30.62 -0.86
N VAL A 7 -13.32 29.57 -1.52
CA VAL A 7 -12.60 28.95 -2.63
C VAL A 7 -12.77 29.81 -3.88
N LEU A 8 -11.74 30.59 -4.21
CA LEU A 8 -11.68 31.28 -5.48
C LEU A 8 -11.58 30.22 -6.60
N PRO A 9 -12.40 30.28 -7.66
CA PRO A 9 -12.22 29.37 -8.79
C PRO A 9 -10.86 29.62 -9.42
N LEU A 10 -10.14 28.54 -9.75
CA LEU A 10 -8.97 28.60 -10.60
C LEU A 10 -9.41 29.23 -11.92
N THR A 11 -9.02 30.48 -12.16
CA THR A 11 -9.14 31.12 -13.47
C THR A 11 -8.32 30.29 -14.44
N TYR A 12 -9.02 29.52 -15.27
CA TYR A 12 -8.40 28.77 -16.35
C TYR A 12 -8.00 29.77 -17.43
N ASP A 13 -6.73 30.18 -17.39
CA ASP A 13 -6.15 31.03 -18.43
C ASP A 13 -6.08 30.22 -19.73
N GLN A 14 -7.03 30.51 -20.62
CA GLN A 14 -7.18 29.91 -21.95
C GLN A 14 -6.01 30.21 -22.90
N VAL A 15 -5.02 30.98 -22.45
CA VAL A 15 -3.98 31.59 -23.28
C VAL A 15 -2.72 30.71 -23.37
N SER A 16 -2.64 29.61 -22.61
CA SER A 16 -1.50 28.68 -22.65
C SER A 16 -1.91 27.26 -23.06
N SER A 17 -2.69 27.15 -24.14
CA SER A 17 -2.82 25.90 -24.88
C SER A 17 -2.27 26.12 -26.27
N HIS A 18 -1.28 25.31 -26.66
CA HIS A 18 -0.74 25.28 -28.02
C HIS A 18 -1.83 25.02 -29.07
N PHE A 19 -2.95 24.41 -28.65
CA PHE A 19 -4.07 24.07 -29.52
C PHE A 19 -5.25 25.03 -29.27
N PRO A 20 -5.72 25.74 -30.33
CA PRO A 20 -6.95 26.52 -30.28
C PRO A 20 -8.17 25.67 -29.91
N PRO A 21 -9.19 26.22 -29.23
CA PRO A 21 -10.36 25.46 -28.77
C PRO A 21 -11.25 24.90 -29.89
N LYS A 22 -10.97 25.22 -31.16
CA LYS A 22 -11.67 24.70 -32.34
C LYS A 22 -10.90 23.63 -33.10
N THR A 23 -9.76 23.16 -32.59
CA THR A 23 -9.01 22.07 -33.22
C THR A 23 -9.73 20.74 -33.02
N THR A 24 -9.80 19.96 -34.09
CA THR A 24 -10.34 18.59 -33.99
C THR A 24 -9.34 17.70 -33.25
N LEU A 25 -9.85 16.76 -32.46
CA LEU A 25 -9.04 15.77 -31.73
C LEU A 25 -8.02 15.04 -32.65
N SER A 26 -8.41 14.77 -33.90
CA SER A 26 -7.53 14.10 -34.87
C SER A 26 -6.31 14.94 -35.25
N LEU A 27 -6.42 16.27 -35.30
CA LEU A 27 -5.28 17.16 -35.58
C LEU A 27 -4.33 17.22 -34.39
N ILE A 28 -4.89 17.29 -33.17
CA ILE A 28 -4.10 17.28 -31.94
C ILE A 28 -3.28 15.99 -31.83
N ILE A 29 -3.90 14.83 -32.09
CA ILE A 29 -3.20 13.54 -32.04
C ILE A 29 -2.13 13.45 -33.12
N LYS A 30 -2.39 13.99 -34.31
CA LYS A 30 -1.44 13.99 -35.42
C LYS A 30 -0.20 14.86 -35.13
N ASP A 31 -0.39 16.01 -34.51
CA ASP A 31 0.71 16.92 -34.13
C ASP A 31 1.50 16.41 -32.90
N LEU A 32 0.86 15.63 -32.03
CA LEU A 32 1.52 14.97 -30.89
C LEU A 32 2.26 13.68 -31.28
N MET A 33 1.84 13.04 -32.37
CA MET A 33 2.56 11.91 -32.93
C MET A 33 3.77 12.42 -33.72
N VAL A 34 4.90 11.72 -33.59
CA VAL A 34 6.11 12.00 -34.39
C VAL A 34 5.72 11.94 -35.87
N GLU A 35 5.83 13.09 -36.57
CA GLU A 35 5.30 13.25 -37.93
C GLU A 35 5.83 12.21 -38.90
N GLN A 36 7.08 11.77 -38.73
CA GLN A 36 7.76 10.80 -39.59
C GLN A 36 8.87 10.10 -38.78
N TRP A 37 8.87 8.77 -38.72
CA TRP A 37 10.00 8.00 -38.18
C TRP A 37 11.17 8.09 -39.16
N ASN A 38 11.90 9.21 -39.13
CA ASN A 38 13.14 9.36 -39.88
C ASN A 38 14.22 8.49 -39.22
N PHE A 39 14.44 7.30 -39.76
CA PHE A 39 15.51 6.38 -39.32
C PHE A 39 16.93 6.96 -39.45
N VAL A 40 17.07 8.16 -40.03
CA VAL A 40 18.32 8.90 -40.15
C VAL A 40 18.71 9.59 -38.83
N LEU A 41 17.77 9.77 -37.89
CA LEU A 41 18.13 10.14 -36.52
C LEU A 41 18.68 8.89 -35.81
N SER A 42 20.00 8.73 -35.86
CA SER A 42 20.67 7.74 -35.05
C SER A 42 20.50 8.10 -33.57
N TYR A 43 19.72 7.27 -32.88
CA TYR A 43 19.49 7.33 -31.44
C TYR A 43 20.80 7.44 -30.65
N GLU A 44 21.89 6.86 -31.16
CA GLU A 44 23.21 6.91 -30.55
C GLU A 44 23.77 8.34 -30.47
N PHE A 45 23.64 9.15 -31.53
CA PHE A 45 24.11 10.54 -31.52
C PHE A 45 23.27 11.42 -30.60
N TYR A 46 21.95 11.23 -30.63
CA TYR A 46 21.04 11.93 -29.73
C TYR A 46 21.33 11.60 -28.26
N TRP A 47 21.51 10.31 -27.96
CA TRP A 47 21.85 9.85 -26.63
C TRP A 47 23.19 10.41 -26.16
N LYS A 48 24.23 10.40 -27.00
CA LYS A 48 25.54 10.98 -26.66
C LYS A 48 25.48 12.49 -26.41
N ALA A 49 24.61 13.22 -27.11
CA ALA A 49 24.47 14.66 -26.95
C ALA A 49 23.64 15.06 -25.71
N CYS A 50 22.64 14.25 -25.33
CA CYS A 50 21.68 14.59 -24.27
C CYS A 50 21.70 13.64 -23.06
N ALA A 51 22.68 12.73 -22.97
CA ALA A 51 22.78 11.84 -21.81
C ALA A 51 22.96 12.66 -20.53
N PRO A 52 22.12 12.43 -19.50
CA PRO A 52 22.29 13.11 -18.22
C PRO A 52 23.64 12.71 -17.62
N THR A 53 24.46 13.70 -17.25
CA THR A 53 25.78 13.50 -16.64
C THR A 53 25.70 12.93 -15.24
N SER A 54 24.56 13.11 -14.58
CA SER A 54 24.30 12.57 -13.25
C SER A 54 22.81 12.24 -13.12
N CYS A 55 22.52 11.03 -12.65
CA CYS A 55 21.17 10.63 -12.29
C CYS A 55 20.97 10.86 -10.79
N SER A 56 20.09 11.80 -10.45
CA SER A 56 19.62 11.94 -9.06
C SER A 56 18.36 11.11 -8.89
N TYR A 57 18.44 10.10 -8.02
CA TYR A 57 17.27 9.33 -7.62
C TYR A 57 16.84 9.83 -6.24
N THR A 58 15.61 10.33 -6.14
CA THR A 58 15.00 10.62 -4.86
C THR A 58 14.55 9.31 -4.24
N VAL A 59 15.33 8.77 -3.31
CA VAL A 59 14.82 7.76 -2.39
C VAL A 59 13.83 8.47 -1.49
N THR A 60 12.53 8.32 -1.77
CA THR A 60 11.50 8.61 -0.79
C THR A 60 11.58 7.53 0.30
N ALA A 61 12.65 7.56 1.09
CA ALA A 61 12.71 6.80 2.32
C ALA A 61 11.52 7.31 3.13
N TYR A 62 10.55 6.42 3.37
CA TYR A 62 9.37 6.66 4.18
C TYR A 62 9.86 7.41 5.42
N LYS A 63 9.60 8.73 5.49
CA LYS A 63 10.25 9.58 6.50
C LYS A 63 9.95 8.93 7.85
N ASN A 64 11.00 8.62 8.62
CA ASN A 64 10.91 8.05 9.96
C ASN A 64 9.90 8.87 10.77
N ASN A 65 8.63 8.45 10.75
CA ASN A 65 7.57 9.15 11.40
C ASN A 65 7.59 8.68 12.84
N PHE A 66 7.93 9.59 13.75
CA PHE A 66 7.97 9.29 15.19
C PHE A 66 6.66 8.67 15.68
N ALA A 67 5.52 9.09 15.12
CA ALA A 67 4.22 8.49 15.39
C ALA A 67 4.14 7.01 14.99
N GLY A 68 4.78 6.62 13.89
CA GLY A 68 4.85 5.22 13.44
C GLY A 68 5.61 4.34 14.41
N ILE A 69 6.72 4.84 14.97
CA ILE A 69 7.50 4.10 15.98
C ILE A 69 6.68 3.88 17.25
N LEU A 70 5.96 4.91 17.71
CA LEU A 70 5.08 4.80 18.88
C LEU A 70 3.94 3.80 18.65
N LEU A 71 3.30 3.83 17.49
CA LEU A 71 2.24 2.88 17.14
C LEU A 71 2.74 1.45 17.14
N ILE A 72 3.95 1.20 16.61
CA ILE A 72 4.57 -0.13 16.63
C ILE A 72 4.81 -0.58 18.08
N MET A 73 5.36 0.28 18.94
CA MET A 73 5.61 -0.06 20.35
C MET A 73 4.31 -0.40 21.09
N VAL A 74 3.28 0.42 20.95
CA VAL A 74 1.97 0.19 21.58
C VAL A 74 1.32 -1.07 21.04
N SER A 75 1.34 -1.27 19.71
CA SER A 75 0.77 -2.46 19.06
C SER A 75 1.53 -3.73 19.46
N MET A 76 2.84 -3.66 19.67
CA MET A 76 3.63 -4.83 20.03
C MET A 76 3.35 -5.26 21.46
N ILE A 77 3.31 -4.31 22.40
CA ILE A 77 3.00 -4.58 23.81
C ILE A 77 1.54 -5.04 23.97
N GLY A 78 0.60 -4.30 23.38
CA GLY A 78 -0.83 -4.61 23.43
C GLY A 78 -1.19 -5.88 22.68
N GLY A 79 -0.66 -6.03 21.45
CA GLY A 79 -0.92 -7.19 20.61
C GLY A 79 -0.35 -8.48 21.17
N LEU A 80 0.89 -8.47 21.68
CA LEU A 80 1.50 -9.66 22.26
C LEU A 80 0.77 -10.11 23.52
N SER A 81 0.43 -9.18 24.41
CA SER A 81 -0.29 -9.50 25.66
C SER A 81 -1.71 -9.99 25.40
N ALA A 82 -2.44 -9.36 24.47
CA ALA A 82 -3.77 -9.81 24.07
C ALA A 82 -3.73 -11.17 23.35
N ALA A 83 -2.79 -11.37 22.42
CA ALA A 83 -2.63 -12.62 21.69
C ALA A 83 -2.31 -13.77 22.64
N LEU A 84 -1.38 -13.60 23.59
CA LEU A 84 -1.09 -14.64 24.58
C LEU A 84 -2.33 -15.01 25.41
N ARG A 85 -3.11 -14.03 25.86
CA ARG A 85 -4.35 -14.31 26.62
C ARG A 85 -5.38 -15.11 25.83
N ILE A 86 -5.45 -14.92 24.51
CA ILE A 86 -6.38 -15.67 23.64
C ILE A 86 -5.81 -17.05 23.29
N ILE A 87 -4.51 -17.12 22.97
CA ILE A 87 -3.84 -18.35 22.57
C ILE A 87 -3.75 -19.33 23.74
N THR A 88 -3.56 -18.85 24.98
CA THR A 88 -3.41 -19.70 26.18
C THR A 88 -4.58 -20.68 26.39
N PRO A 89 -5.85 -20.27 26.51
CA PRO A 89 -6.96 -21.22 26.67
C PRO A 89 -7.17 -22.11 25.44
N LEU A 90 -6.85 -21.60 24.25
CA LEU A 90 -6.99 -22.33 22.98
C LEU A 90 -5.99 -23.48 22.91
N LEU A 91 -4.72 -23.22 23.30
CA LEU A 91 -3.68 -24.24 23.43
C LEU A 91 -4.03 -25.24 24.53
N ILE A 92 -4.47 -24.78 25.70
CA ILE A 92 -4.83 -25.68 26.81
C ILE A 92 -5.94 -26.64 26.37
N ASN A 93 -7.00 -26.16 25.72
CA ASN A 93 -8.10 -27.01 25.26
C ASN A 93 -7.66 -27.97 24.15
N PHE A 94 -6.79 -27.50 23.24
CA PHE A 94 -6.20 -28.32 22.18
C PHE A 94 -5.34 -29.45 22.76
N PHE A 95 -4.42 -29.13 23.66
CA PHE A 95 -3.59 -30.12 24.35
C PHE A 95 -4.43 -31.04 25.23
N HIS A 96 -5.40 -30.53 25.99
CA HIS A 96 -6.27 -31.37 26.80
C HIS A 96 -7.05 -32.36 25.94
N GLY A 97 -7.63 -31.94 24.80
CA GLY A 97 -8.33 -32.84 23.88
C GLY A 97 -7.41 -33.92 23.26
N LEU A 98 -6.13 -33.61 23.06
CA LEU A 98 -5.12 -34.58 22.60
C LEU A 98 -4.68 -35.55 23.71
N PHE A 99 -4.43 -35.04 24.92
CA PHE A 99 -3.91 -35.80 26.06
C PHE A 99 -4.98 -36.58 26.84
N THR A 100 -6.25 -36.14 26.85
CA THR A 100 -7.36 -36.85 27.51
C THR A 100 -8.07 -37.86 26.64
N ARG A 101 -7.48 -38.26 25.51
CA ARG A 101 -7.69 -39.62 24.96
C ARG A 101 -7.07 -40.67 25.89
N LYS A 102 -7.48 -40.68 27.17
CA LYS A 102 -7.31 -41.82 28.06
C LYS A 102 -8.38 -42.84 27.68
N PRO A 103 -8.06 -44.13 27.51
CA PRO A 103 -9.07 -45.15 27.29
C PRO A 103 -10.03 -45.18 28.49
N LYS A 104 -11.33 -44.95 28.28
CA LYS A 104 -12.37 -45.08 29.31
C LYS A 104 -12.33 -46.50 29.88
N ARG A 105 -11.87 -46.70 31.13
CA ARG A 105 -11.88 -48.01 31.80
C ARG A 105 -12.53 -48.07 33.19
N GLN A 106 -13.18 -47.03 33.72
CA GLN A 106 -13.72 -47.08 35.10
C GLN A 106 -15.02 -46.29 35.34
N GLN A 107 -16.13 -46.66 34.69
CA GLN A 107 -17.47 -46.25 35.14
C GLN A 107 -18.46 -47.43 35.34
N GLN A 108 -17.97 -48.67 35.38
CA GLN A 108 -18.83 -49.87 35.52
C GLN A 108 -18.79 -50.54 36.90
N GLN A 109 -18.14 -49.97 37.92
CA GLN A 109 -17.98 -50.59 39.26
C GLN A 109 -18.67 -49.85 40.42
N GLN A 110 -19.44 -48.79 40.18
CA GLN A 110 -20.14 -48.03 41.24
C GLN A 110 -21.66 -48.12 41.10
N GLY A 111 -22.19 -49.35 41.02
CA GLY A 111 -23.63 -49.60 40.87
C GLY A 111 -24.11 -50.95 41.41
N ASN A 112 -23.38 -51.60 42.32
CA ASN A 112 -23.80 -52.91 42.86
C ASN A 112 -23.56 -53.06 44.37
N TYR A 113 -23.98 -52.06 45.13
CA TYR A 113 -24.15 -52.17 46.59
C TYR A 113 -25.37 -51.34 47.00
N TYR A 114 -26.56 -51.91 46.81
CA TYR A 114 -27.76 -51.79 47.66
C TYR A 114 -28.88 -52.63 47.05
#